data_AF-A0A2N2GS18-F1
#
_entry.id   AF-A0A2N2GS18-F1
#
_cell.length_a   1.000
_cell.length_b   1.000
_cell.length_c   1.000
_cell.angle_alpha   90.00
_cell.angle_beta   90.00
_cell.angle_gamma   90.00
#
_symmetry.space_group_name_H-M   'P 1'
#
loop_
_entity.id
_entity.type
_entity.pdbx_description
1 polymer ?
#
loop_
_entity_poly.entity_id
_entity_poly.type
_entity_poly.pdbx_seq_one_letter_code
_entity_poly.pdbx_strand_id
1 'polypeptide(L)'
;MIIIFLSTACKTTVKTQSACGDGFLDPGEACDGSELSVADCRAVGYHFQDGPLACTADCALDLSACSGLCGDGVVQTDGGEHCEGNDLGGQSCQLLNLGGGTLTCDDQCHFDASGCETSAVCGDGTIHSPFENCEGNDLDGQSCQSLGYHAGQLGCTTDCRFDLEPCATFGRCGDGILQPLYGERCEGNDLDGQTCEALGWYGGTLLCGNDCDFDVSGCETFGRCGDGELQTEQGEECDGTDLGGFSCAGNTDYHGGAAVCGDDCRLDLSDCEATGFCGDLELNPAYEECDGSLTADQSCATLGYNGGVAVCSPDCVPDISSCIAAGRCGDGIRQAPYEECDGADLGNNDCNYFDFYGAGLLACGASCDYDLTACAAQGYCGDGVIQSGYGEVCDSTNVGENTCVSMGHVNGGTLACDGTCRQYDTTGCLPD
;
A
#
# COMPACT_ATOMS: atom_id res chain seq x y z
N MET A 1 -90.23 -99.17 85.62
CA MET A 1 -89.23 -100.01 84.94
C MET A 1 -88.77 -99.24 83.72
N ILE A 2 -87.49 -98.92 83.69
CA ILE A 2 -86.80 -98.07 82.70
C ILE A 2 -86.87 -98.72 81.32
N ILE A 3 -87.27 -97.97 80.29
CA ILE A 3 -87.08 -98.35 78.88
C ILE A 3 -86.31 -97.21 78.22
N ILE A 4 -85.03 -97.49 78.02
CA ILE A 4 -84.04 -96.71 77.28
C ILE A 4 -84.32 -96.91 75.80
N PHE A 5 -84.53 -95.84 75.04
CA PHE A 5 -84.39 -95.87 73.58
C PHE A 5 -83.23 -94.96 73.18
N LEU A 6 -82.27 -95.61 72.52
CA LEU A 6 -80.98 -95.09 72.09
C LEU A 6 -81.16 -93.98 71.05
N SER A 7 -80.59 -92.80 71.33
CA SER A 7 -80.27 -91.80 70.31
C SER A 7 -79.04 -92.28 69.53
N THR A 8 -79.25 -92.71 68.29
CA THR A 8 -78.18 -92.95 67.33
C THR A 8 -77.54 -91.61 66.97
N ALA A 9 -76.34 -91.35 67.49
CA ALA A 9 -75.47 -90.29 67.00
C ALA A 9 -74.95 -90.67 65.61
N CYS A 10 -75.24 -89.84 64.59
CA CYS A 10 -74.50 -89.89 63.34
C CYS A 10 -73.06 -89.42 63.63
N LYS A 11 -72.12 -90.36 63.56
CA LYS A 11 -70.69 -90.05 63.51
C LYS A 11 -70.38 -89.52 62.10
N THR A 12 -70.67 -88.25 61.84
CA THR A 12 -70.16 -87.57 60.66
C THR A 12 -68.74 -87.12 60.96
N THR A 13 -67.77 -87.84 60.41
CA THR A 13 -66.44 -87.28 60.16
C THR A 13 -66.63 -86.06 59.28
N VAL A 14 -66.38 -84.86 59.81
CA VAL A 14 -66.13 -83.69 58.97
C VAL A 14 -64.83 -84.02 58.26
N LYS A 15 -64.92 -84.49 57.02
CA LYS A 15 -63.77 -84.38 56.13
C LYS A 15 -63.63 -82.88 55.99
N THR A 16 -62.56 -82.30 56.55
CA THR A 16 -62.01 -81.08 55.95
C THR A 16 -61.64 -81.51 54.55
N GLN A 17 -62.61 -81.38 53.63
CA GLN A 17 -62.31 -81.43 52.21
C GLN A 17 -61.23 -80.35 52.01
N SER A 18 -60.27 -80.63 51.15
CA SER A 18 -59.37 -79.59 50.64
C SER A 18 -60.20 -78.34 50.39
N ALA A 19 -59.82 -77.20 50.99
CA ALA A 19 -60.54 -75.93 50.77
C ALA A 19 -60.69 -75.70 49.26
N CYS A 20 -59.63 -76.04 48.52
CA CYS A 20 -59.66 -75.99 47.08
C CYS A 20 -60.35 -77.20 46.42
N GLY A 21 -61.28 -76.90 45.51
CA GLY A 21 -61.95 -77.85 44.62
C GLY A 21 -63.22 -78.45 45.22
N ASP A 22 -63.87 -77.74 46.14
CA ASP A 22 -65.10 -78.16 46.80
C ASP A 22 -66.38 -77.56 46.16
N GLY A 23 -66.21 -76.68 45.17
CA GLY A 23 -67.26 -76.02 44.41
C GLY A 23 -67.73 -74.70 45.00
N PHE A 24 -67.07 -74.16 46.03
CA PHE A 24 -67.37 -72.86 46.63
C PHE A 24 -66.12 -71.98 46.69
N LEU A 25 -66.24 -70.72 46.27
CA LEU A 25 -65.15 -69.76 46.41
C LEU A 25 -64.99 -69.34 47.88
N ASP A 26 -63.99 -69.89 48.57
CA ASP A 26 -63.73 -69.62 49.97
C ASP A 26 -62.87 -68.35 50.18
N PRO A 27 -62.93 -67.71 51.38
CA PRO A 27 -62.08 -66.57 51.69
C PRO A 27 -60.58 -66.93 51.62
N GLY A 28 -59.88 -66.32 50.65
CA GLY A 28 -58.45 -66.54 50.42
C GLY A 28 -58.13 -67.29 49.12
N GLU A 29 -59.15 -67.80 48.42
CA GLU A 29 -59.01 -68.43 47.10
C GLU A 29 -59.26 -67.42 45.98
N ALA A 30 -58.52 -67.55 44.88
CA ALA A 30 -58.73 -66.75 43.67
C ALA A 30 -59.75 -67.40 42.72
N CYS A 31 -60.00 -68.70 42.89
CA CYS A 31 -61.00 -69.47 42.17
C CYS A 31 -61.28 -70.80 42.90
N ASP A 32 -62.44 -71.42 42.67
CA ASP A 32 -62.72 -72.83 42.97
C ASP A 32 -63.41 -73.48 41.76
N GLY A 33 -62.70 -74.38 41.08
CA GLY A 33 -63.22 -75.07 39.89
C GLY A 33 -63.58 -74.09 38.77
N SER A 34 -64.88 -73.88 38.53
CA SER A 34 -65.39 -72.92 37.54
C SER A 34 -65.78 -71.56 38.13
N GLU A 35 -65.79 -71.42 39.45
CA GLU A 35 -66.10 -70.17 40.13
C GLU A 35 -64.81 -69.34 40.23
N LEU A 36 -64.71 -68.25 39.47
CA LEU A 36 -63.54 -67.36 39.44
C LEU A 36 -63.83 -66.09 40.24
N SER A 37 -62.84 -65.56 40.97
CA SER A 37 -62.98 -64.28 41.68
C SER A 37 -62.96 -63.07 40.75
N VAL A 38 -62.60 -63.26 39.48
CA VAL A 38 -62.47 -62.23 38.45
C VAL A 38 -63.17 -62.68 37.17
N ALA A 39 -63.63 -61.71 36.36
CA ALA A 39 -64.39 -62.00 35.15
C ALA A 39 -63.51 -62.39 33.96
N ASP A 40 -62.33 -61.78 33.84
CA ASP A 40 -61.43 -61.92 32.69
C ASP A 40 -59.98 -61.53 33.07
N CYS A 41 -59.06 -61.69 32.13
CA CYS A 41 -57.66 -61.32 32.31
C CYS A 41 -57.45 -59.81 32.53
N ARG A 42 -58.38 -58.95 32.06
CA ARG A 42 -58.30 -57.49 32.25
C ARG A 42 -58.52 -57.08 33.70
N ALA A 43 -59.39 -57.81 34.40
CA ALA A 43 -59.61 -57.61 35.83
C ALA A 43 -58.37 -57.89 36.70
N VAL A 44 -57.35 -58.56 36.15
CA VAL A 44 -56.06 -58.82 36.82
C VAL A 44 -54.86 -58.16 36.10
N GLY A 45 -55.13 -57.16 35.24
CA GLY A 45 -54.12 -56.27 34.68
C GLY A 45 -53.59 -56.62 33.28
N TYR A 46 -54.05 -57.71 32.66
CA TYR A 46 -53.59 -58.10 31.33
C TYR A 46 -54.47 -57.50 30.22
N HIS A 47 -53.88 -57.17 29.07
CA HIS A 47 -54.56 -56.55 27.93
C HIS A 47 -55.37 -57.57 27.11
N PHE A 48 -54.88 -58.80 26.99
CA PHE A 48 -55.45 -59.85 26.14
C PHE A 48 -55.76 -61.14 26.90
N GLN A 49 -56.70 -61.89 26.34
CA GLN A 49 -57.12 -63.20 26.83
C GLN A 49 -57.25 -64.17 25.65
N ASP A 50 -56.33 -65.12 25.57
CA ASP A 50 -56.20 -66.08 24.46
C ASP A 50 -56.96 -67.39 24.70
N GLY A 51 -57.69 -67.49 25.82
CA GLY A 51 -58.48 -68.66 26.19
C GLY A 51 -59.33 -68.43 27.45
N PRO A 52 -60.15 -69.41 27.88
CA PRO A 52 -60.87 -69.30 29.13
C PRO A 52 -59.90 -69.32 30.32
N LEU A 53 -60.12 -68.46 31.32
CA LEU A 53 -59.43 -68.54 32.60
C LEU A 53 -59.75 -69.88 33.28
N ALA A 54 -58.72 -70.55 33.79
CA ALA A 54 -58.84 -71.81 34.50
C ALA A 54 -58.40 -71.66 35.95
N CYS A 55 -58.87 -72.58 36.79
CA CYS A 55 -58.43 -72.67 38.18
C CYS A 55 -57.40 -73.79 38.34
N THR A 56 -56.29 -73.49 39.02
CA THR A 56 -55.27 -74.50 39.36
C THR A 56 -55.73 -75.39 40.52
N ALA A 57 -55.06 -76.53 40.73
CA ALA A 57 -55.36 -77.44 41.84
C ALA A 57 -55.09 -76.84 43.24
N ASP A 58 -54.42 -75.69 43.29
CA ASP A 58 -54.12 -74.92 44.50
C ASP A 58 -55.00 -73.66 44.64
N CYS A 59 -56.07 -73.54 43.84
CA CYS A 59 -57.05 -72.44 43.87
C CYS A 59 -56.47 -71.04 43.61
N ALA A 60 -55.37 -71.03 42.85
CA ALA A 60 -54.86 -69.85 42.16
C ALA A 60 -55.41 -69.81 40.72
N LEU A 61 -55.61 -68.60 40.19
CA LEU A 61 -55.93 -68.40 38.79
C LEU A 61 -54.79 -68.88 37.91
N ASP A 62 -55.10 -69.70 36.92
CA ASP A 62 -54.20 -70.05 35.84
C ASP A 62 -54.22 -68.92 34.80
N LEU A 63 -53.19 -68.06 34.86
CA LEU A 63 -53.04 -66.91 33.98
C LEU A 63 -52.32 -67.26 32.67
N SER A 64 -52.09 -68.52 32.35
CA SER A 64 -51.47 -68.92 31.06
C SER A 64 -52.30 -68.52 29.84
N ALA A 65 -53.59 -68.26 30.01
CA ALA A 65 -54.46 -67.70 28.98
C ALA A 65 -54.43 -66.17 28.89
N CYS A 66 -53.73 -65.49 29.79
CA CYS A 66 -53.61 -64.03 29.82
C CYS A 66 -52.28 -63.58 29.22
N SER A 67 -52.32 -62.56 28.37
CA SER A 67 -51.14 -62.04 27.70
C SER A 67 -51.17 -60.53 27.56
N GLY A 68 -49.99 -59.93 27.45
CA GLY A 68 -49.78 -58.49 27.42
C GLY A 68 -50.00 -57.83 28.78
N LEU A 69 -48.93 -57.51 29.48
CA LEU A 69 -48.96 -56.79 30.75
C LEU A 69 -48.05 -55.57 30.64
N CYS A 70 -48.52 -54.41 31.06
CA CYS A 70 -47.64 -53.27 31.23
C CYS A 70 -46.48 -53.61 32.18
N GLY A 71 -45.25 -53.39 31.72
CA GLY A 71 -44.03 -53.79 32.44
C GLY A 71 -43.42 -55.11 31.96
N ASP A 72 -43.93 -55.75 30.90
CA ASP A 72 -43.41 -57.02 30.37
C ASP A 72 -42.29 -56.89 29.33
N GLY A 73 -41.89 -55.65 29.01
CA GLY A 73 -40.83 -55.35 28.06
C GLY A 73 -41.24 -55.33 26.59
N VAL A 74 -42.53 -55.44 26.25
CA VAL A 74 -43.04 -55.29 24.87
C VAL A 74 -44.20 -54.28 24.80
N VAL A 75 -44.13 -53.23 23.97
CA VAL A 75 -45.26 -52.31 23.78
C VAL A 75 -46.41 -52.97 23.01
N GLN A 76 -47.59 -53.07 23.62
CA GLN A 76 -48.79 -53.68 23.06
C GLN A 76 -49.79 -52.63 22.57
N THR A 77 -49.52 -52.10 21.38
CA THR A 77 -50.34 -51.02 20.78
C THR A 77 -51.82 -51.40 20.62
N ASP A 78 -52.13 -52.66 20.32
CA ASP A 78 -53.52 -53.15 20.20
C ASP A 78 -54.23 -53.26 21.57
N GLY A 79 -53.45 -53.27 22.65
CA GLY A 79 -53.89 -53.32 24.05
C GLY A 79 -54.06 -51.94 24.69
N GLY A 80 -53.67 -50.86 23.99
CA GLY A 80 -53.76 -49.48 24.44
C GLY A 80 -52.48 -48.91 25.06
N GLU A 81 -51.38 -49.66 25.06
CA GLU A 81 -50.09 -49.19 25.57
C GLU A 81 -49.45 -48.20 24.58
N HIS A 82 -48.89 -47.12 25.13
CA HIS A 82 -48.14 -46.09 24.39
C HIS A 82 -46.62 -46.23 24.57
N CYS A 83 -46.18 -46.87 25.65
CA CYS A 83 -44.78 -47.04 26.04
C CYS A 83 -44.62 -48.28 26.93
N GLU A 84 -43.38 -48.68 27.23
CA GLU A 84 -43.07 -49.83 28.08
C GLU A 84 -41.78 -49.58 28.87
N GLY A 85 -41.91 -49.22 30.15
CA GLY A 85 -40.78 -48.82 30.99
C GLY A 85 -40.00 -47.64 30.40
N ASN A 86 -38.79 -47.90 29.89
CA ASN A 86 -37.96 -46.89 29.22
C ASN A 86 -38.13 -46.87 27.69
N ASP A 87 -38.85 -47.84 27.11
CA ASP A 87 -39.19 -47.83 25.69
C ASP A 87 -40.38 -46.90 25.45
N LEU A 88 -40.07 -45.65 25.09
CA LEU A 88 -41.07 -44.62 24.79
C LEU A 88 -41.51 -44.63 23.32
N GLY A 89 -41.18 -45.67 22.54
CA GLY A 89 -41.51 -45.73 21.11
C GLY A 89 -40.88 -44.59 20.29
N GLY A 90 -39.74 -44.07 20.76
CA GLY A 90 -39.05 -42.91 20.18
C GLY A 90 -39.72 -41.56 20.46
N GLN A 91 -40.79 -41.51 21.26
CA GLN A 91 -41.42 -40.25 21.66
C GLN A 91 -40.61 -39.52 22.73
N SER A 92 -40.78 -38.21 22.77
CA SER A 92 -40.15 -37.31 23.73
C SER A 92 -41.04 -36.10 23.95
N CYS A 93 -40.79 -35.30 25.00
CA CYS A 93 -41.51 -34.05 25.23
C CYS A 93 -41.44 -33.11 24.01
N GLN A 94 -40.31 -33.14 23.28
CA GLN A 94 -40.09 -32.36 22.07
C GLN A 94 -40.98 -32.82 20.91
N LEU A 95 -41.08 -34.14 20.66
CA LEU A 95 -41.89 -34.70 19.57
C LEU A 95 -43.40 -34.57 19.82
N LEU A 96 -43.81 -34.49 21.08
CA LEU A 96 -45.20 -34.27 21.49
C LEU A 96 -45.58 -32.77 21.56
N ASN A 97 -44.66 -31.85 21.24
CA ASN A 97 -44.83 -30.40 21.37
C ASN A 97 -45.18 -29.94 22.80
N LEU A 98 -44.63 -30.61 23.81
CA LEU A 98 -44.84 -30.32 25.23
C LEU A 98 -43.63 -29.61 25.87
N GLY A 99 -42.62 -29.27 25.07
CA GLY A 99 -41.40 -28.57 25.52
C GLY A 99 -40.23 -29.52 25.78
N GLY A 100 -39.44 -29.21 26.80
CA GLY A 100 -38.28 -29.98 27.22
C GLY A 100 -38.60 -30.99 28.33
N GLY A 101 -37.57 -31.45 29.04
CA GLY A 101 -37.72 -32.37 30.17
C GLY A 101 -37.67 -33.85 29.79
N THR A 102 -38.15 -34.70 30.71
CA THR A 102 -38.10 -36.17 30.58
C THR A 102 -39.51 -36.70 30.48
N LEU A 103 -39.86 -37.27 29.32
CA LEU A 103 -41.08 -38.07 29.16
C LEU A 103 -40.85 -39.42 29.83
N THR A 104 -41.82 -39.88 30.62
CA THR A 104 -41.75 -41.20 31.27
C THR A 104 -42.96 -42.05 30.91
N CYS A 105 -42.90 -43.34 31.22
CA CYS A 105 -44.00 -44.27 31.08
C CYS A 105 -44.62 -44.53 32.46
N ASP A 106 -45.94 -44.39 32.60
CA ASP A 106 -46.63 -44.67 33.85
C ASP A 106 -46.88 -46.18 34.07
N ASP A 107 -47.37 -46.55 35.26
CA ASP A 107 -47.68 -47.93 35.64
C ASP A 107 -48.84 -48.55 34.82
N GLN A 108 -49.47 -47.79 33.93
CA GLN A 108 -50.51 -48.24 32.99
C GLN A 108 -50.05 -48.14 31.53
N CYS A 109 -48.75 -47.94 31.32
CA CYS A 109 -48.09 -47.89 30.02
C CYS A 109 -48.59 -46.74 29.12
N HIS A 110 -49.01 -45.64 29.73
CA HIS A 110 -49.26 -44.37 29.04
C HIS A 110 -48.09 -43.40 29.24
N PHE A 111 -47.94 -42.47 28.29
CA PHE A 111 -46.98 -41.37 28.45
C PHE A 111 -47.35 -40.50 29.65
N ASP A 112 -46.48 -40.45 30.65
CA ASP A 112 -46.51 -39.46 31.72
C ASP A 112 -45.67 -38.24 31.31
N ALA A 113 -46.39 -37.18 30.95
CA ALA A 113 -45.84 -35.89 30.56
C ALA A 113 -45.63 -34.92 31.74
N SER A 114 -45.83 -35.36 33.00
CA SER A 114 -45.61 -34.51 34.17
C SER A 114 -44.14 -34.09 34.36
N GLY A 115 -43.20 -34.90 33.84
CA GLY A 115 -41.77 -34.58 33.75
C GLY A 115 -41.37 -33.77 32.52
N CYS A 116 -42.33 -33.44 31.64
CA CYS A 116 -42.10 -32.48 30.58
C CYS A 116 -42.13 -31.08 31.18
N GLU A 117 -40.99 -30.40 31.11
CA GLU A 117 -40.88 -29.04 31.57
C GLU A 117 -41.53 -28.15 30.49
N THR A 118 -42.59 -27.42 30.85
CA THR A 118 -43.21 -26.35 30.03
C THR A 118 -42.28 -25.14 29.87
N SER A 119 -40.98 -25.38 29.67
CA SER A 119 -39.89 -24.41 29.79
C SER A 119 -39.50 -23.81 28.46
N ALA A 120 -40.49 -23.40 27.68
CA ALA A 120 -40.31 -22.48 26.54
C ALA A 120 -41.70 -21.89 26.26
N VAL A 121 -42.20 -21.12 27.23
CA VAL A 121 -43.43 -20.37 27.06
C VAL A 121 -43.03 -18.93 26.83
N CYS A 122 -43.14 -18.51 25.57
CA CYS A 122 -42.90 -17.12 25.23
C CYS A 122 -43.75 -16.18 26.09
N GLY A 123 -43.11 -15.20 26.71
CA GLY A 123 -43.76 -14.28 27.65
C GLY A 123 -43.56 -14.64 29.13
N ASP A 124 -42.75 -15.65 29.47
CA ASP A 124 -42.51 -16.09 30.86
C ASP A 124 -41.36 -15.34 31.57
N GLY A 125 -40.68 -14.44 30.86
CA GLY A 125 -39.59 -13.63 31.39
C GLY A 125 -38.21 -14.31 31.43
N THR A 126 -38.06 -15.53 30.90
CA THR A 126 -36.76 -16.22 30.75
C THR A 126 -36.55 -16.65 29.30
N ILE A 127 -35.36 -16.40 28.72
CA ILE A 127 -35.03 -16.90 27.37
C ILE A 127 -34.65 -18.39 27.43
N HIS A 128 -35.48 -19.24 26.86
CA HIS A 128 -35.27 -20.69 26.79
C HIS A 128 -34.62 -21.12 25.46
N SER A 129 -33.31 -20.91 25.35
CA SER A 129 -32.52 -21.34 24.19
C SER A 129 -32.51 -22.87 24.00
N PRO A 130 -32.59 -23.41 22.77
CA PRO A 130 -32.59 -22.72 21.48
C PRO A 130 -33.99 -22.34 20.94
N PHE A 131 -35.04 -22.50 21.73
CA PHE A 131 -36.42 -22.38 21.28
C PHE A 131 -36.89 -20.93 21.17
N GLU A 132 -36.38 -20.07 22.04
CA GLU A 132 -36.62 -18.63 22.07
C GLU A 132 -35.32 -17.89 21.75
N ASN A 133 -35.40 -16.80 20.98
CA ASN A 133 -34.26 -15.93 20.69
C ASN A 133 -34.29 -14.64 21.52
N CYS A 134 -35.44 -14.34 22.12
CA CYS A 134 -35.71 -13.15 22.91
C CYS A 134 -36.93 -13.42 23.80
N GLU A 135 -37.15 -12.55 24.78
CA GLU A 135 -38.25 -12.62 25.73
C GLU A 135 -38.75 -11.20 26.07
N GLY A 136 -39.83 -10.77 25.42
CA GLY A 136 -40.34 -9.40 25.55
C GLY A 136 -39.32 -8.34 25.16
N ASN A 137 -38.72 -7.66 26.15
CA ASN A 137 -37.65 -6.66 25.93
C ASN A 137 -36.24 -7.23 26.15
N ASP A 138 -36.11 -8.45 26.66
CA ASP A 138 -34.83 -9.13 26.74
C ASP A 138 -34.50 -9.71 25.35
N LEU A 139 -33.50 -9.15 24.69
CA LEU A 139 -33.10 -9.52 23.32
C LEU A 139 -31.82 -10.36 23.30
N ASP A 140 -31.45 -10.96 24.43
CA ASP A 140 -30.19 -11.72 24.61
C ASP A 140 -28.94 -10.90 24.18
N GLY A 141 -28.98 -9.59 24.48
CA GLY A 141 -27.93 -8.65 24.09
C GLY A 141 -27.80 -8.37 22.59
N GLN A 142 -28.70 -8.89 21.75
CA GLN A 142 -28.70 -8.64 20.32
C GLN A 142 -29.31 -7.27 19.97
N SER A 143 -28.90 -6.74 18.83
CA SER A 143 -29.45 -5.54 18.20
C SER A 143 -29.55 -5.75 16.68
N CYS A 144 -30.20 -4.84 15.97
CA CYS A 144 -30.19 -4.87 14.50
C CYS A 144 -28.73 -4.89 13.97
N GLN A 145 -27.85 -4.11 14.59
CA GLN A 145 -26.43 -4.02 14.22
C GLN A 145 -25.65 -5.29 14.51
N SER A 146 -25.87 -5.97 15.64
CA SER A 146 -25.19 -7.25 15.91
C SER A 146 -25.62 -8.35 14.95
N LEU A 147 -26.80 -8.21 14.34
CA LEU A 147 -27.35 -9.11 13.32
C LEU A 147 -27.01 -8.68 11.87
N GLY A 148 -26.20 -7.63 11.71
CA GLY A 148 -25.67 -7.18 10.42
C GLY A 148 -26.54 -6.16 9.67
N TYR A 149 -27.57 -5.60 10.29
CA TYR A 149 -28.33 -4.48 9.74
C TYR A 149 -27.72 -3.14 10.15
N HIS A 150 -27.88 -2.11 9.34
CA HIS A 150 -27.24 -0.82 9.60
C HIS A 150 -27.80 -0.11 10.83
N ALA A 151 -29.11 -0.20 11.06
CA ALA A 151 -29.79 0.45 12.16
C ALA A 151 -31.18 -0.19 12.40
N GLY A 152 -31.98 0.47 13.26
CA GLY A 152 -33.30 0.03 13.67
C GLY A 152 -33.35 -0.38 15.14
N GLN A 153 -34.57 -0.66 15.60
CA GLN A 153 -34.82 -1.19 16.93
C GLN A 153 -35.25 -2.65 16.81
N LEU A 154 -34.42 -3.55 17.31
CA LEU A 154 -34.75 -4.98 17.34
C LEU A 154 -35.91 -5.20 18.33
N GLY A 155 -36.90 -5.98 17.90
CA GLY A 155 -38.04 -6.36 18.73
C GLY A 155 -38.07 -7.87 19.00
N CYS A 156 -39.03 -8.28 19.82
CA CYS A 156 -39.35 -9.69 20.05
C CYS A 156 -40.82 -9.93 19.67
N THR A 157 -41.07 -10.90 18.81
CA THR A 157 -42.43 -11.27 18.40
C THR A 157 -43.15 -12.04 19.51
N THR A 158 -44.46 -12.26 19.36
CA THR A 158 -45.28 -13.07 20.28
C THR A 158 -44.90 -14.56 20.30
N ASP A 159 -44.07 -15.00 19.35
CA ASP A 159 -43.53 -16.36 19.27
C ASP A 159 -42.05 -16.39 19.70
N CYS A 160 -41.57 -15.34 20.37
CA CYS A 160 -40.21 -15.19 20.92
C CYS A 160 -39.10 -15.38 19.88
N ARG A 161 -39.35 -14.83 18.69
CA ARG A 161 -38.37 -14.67 17.61
C ARG A 161 -38.03 -13.20 17.46
N PHE A 162 -36.83 -12.91 16.98
CA PHE A 162 -36.45 -11.54 16.66
C PHE A 162 -37.40 -10.96 15.60
N ASP A 163 -37.97 -9.79 15.92
CA ASP A 163 -38.69 -8.97 14.97
C ASP A 163 -37.68 -8.12 14.19
N LEU A 164 -37.43 -8.51 12.94
CA LEU A 164 -36.48 -7.87 12.03
C LEU A 164 -37.15 -6.85 11.10
N GLU A 165 -38.47 -6.70 11.13
CA GLU A 165 -39.17 -5.74 10.27
C GLU A 165 -38.62 -4.30 10.46
N PRO A 166 -38.41 -3.81 11.70
CA PRO A 166 -37.81 -2.50 11.91
C PRO A 166 -36.35 -2.42 11.41
N CYS A 167 -35.56 -3.49 11.56
CA CYS A 167 -34.18 -3.54 11.09
C CYS A 167 -34.09 -3.47 9.56
N ALA A 168 -34.95 -4.22 8.87
CA ALA A 168 -34.95 -4.32 7.41
C ALA A 168 -35.22 -2.98 6.71
N THR A 169 -35.89 -2.03 7.38
CA THR A 169 -36.09 -0.68 6.81
C THR A 169 -34.80 0.12 6.64
N PHE A 170 -33.76 -0.21 7.40
CA PHE A 170 -32.44 0.41 7.31
C PHE A 170 -31.50 -0.35 6.36
N GLY A 171 -31.91 -1.53 5.89
CA GLY A 171 -31.12 -2.40 5.02
C GLY A 171 -29.88 -3.00 5.69
N ARG A 172 -29.10 -3.71 4.89
CA ARG A 172 -27.86 -4.38 5.27
C ARG A 172 -27.01 -4.61 4.05
N CYS A 173 -25.71 -4.79 4.28
CA CYS A 173 -24.84 -5.26 3.22
C CYS A 173 -25.33 -6.60 2.63
N GLY A 174 -25.37 -6.67 1.31
CA GLY A 174 -25.82 -7.82 0.54
C GLY A 174 -27.34 -7.84 0.28
N ASP A 175 -28.05 -6.73 0.50
CA ASP A 175 -29.50 -6.64 0.28
C ASP A 175 -29.90 -6.21 -1.14
N GLY A 176 -28.92 -5.93 -2.00
CA GLY A 176 -29.11 -5.54 -3.38
C GLY A 176 -29.42 -4.05 -3.59
N ILE A 177 -29.36 -3.22 -2.55
CA ILE A 177 -29.44 -1.76 -2.64
C ILE A 177 -28.16 -1.16 -2.08
N LEU A 178 -27.45 -0.33 -2.85
CA LEU A 178 -26.32 0.43 -2.32
C LEU A 178 -26.81 1.52 -1.36
N GLN A 179 -26.30 1.54 -0.12
CA GLN A 179 -26.71 2.46 0.95
C GLN A 179 -25.53 3.28 1.50
N PRO A 180 -24.99 4.27 0.74
CA PRO A 180 -23.78 4.99 1.12
C PRO A 180 -23.90 5.77 2.43
N LEU A 181 -25.12 6.14 2.83
CA LEU A 181 -25.39 6.82 4.09
C LEU A 181 -24.99 5.97 5.31
N TYR A 182 -24.96 4.65 5.17
CA TYR A 182 -24.55 3.71 6.22
C TYR A 182 -23.12 3.18 6.04
N GLY A 183 -22.36 3.72 5.07
CA GLY A 183 -20.95 3.40 4.88
C GLY A 183 -20.68 2.29 3.86
N GLU A 184 -21.70 1.76 3.19
CA GLU A 184 -21.48 0.85 2.07
C GLU A 184 -20.80 1.59 0.92
N ARG A 185 -19.72 1.00 0.40
CA ARG A 185 -19.00 1.51 -0.76
C ARG A 185 -19.44 0.82 -2.05
N CYS A 186 -20.06 -0.34 -1.93
CA CYS A 186 -20.56 -1.15 -3.02
C CYS A 186 -21.70 -2.07 -2.54
N GLU A 187 -22.44 -2.65 -3.48
CA GLU A 187 -23.46 -3.66 -3.21
C GLU A 187 -23.54 -4.66 -4.38
N GLY A 188 -23.09 -5.90 -4.15
CA GLY A 188 -23.02 -6.92 -5.18
C GLY A 188 -22.19 -6.46 -6.40
N ASN A 189 -22.88 -6.15 -7.51
CA ASN A 189 -22.23 -5.63 -8.73
C ASN A 189 -22.31 -4.10 -8.87
N ASP A 190 -23.05 -3.42 -7.99
CA ASP A 190 -23.08 -1.96 -7.94
C ASP A 190 -21.85 -1.47 -7.17
N LEU A 191 -20.81 -1.07 -7.90
CA LEU A 191 -19.54 -0.62 -7.33
C LEU A 191 -19.47 0.91 -7.18
N ASP A 192 -20.61 1.61 -7.25
CA ASP A 192 -20.68 3.09 -7.25
C ASP A 192 -19.78 3.75 -8.31
N GLY A 193 -19.66 3.09 -9.47
CA GLY A 193 -18.81 3.53 -10.58
C GLY A 193 -17.30 3.39 -10.34
N GLN A 194 -16.87 2.78 -9.24
CA GLN A 194 -15.45 2.51 -8.98
C GLN A 194 -14.95 1.34 -9.83
N THR A 195 -13.67 1.40 -10.19
CA THR A 195 -12.91 0.35 -10.86
C THR A 195 -11.54 0.22 -10.20
N CYS A 196 -10.77 -0.83 -10.53
CA CYS A 196 -9.40 -0.93 -10.05
C CYS A 196 -8.57 0.30 -10.46
N GLU A 197 -8.75 0.78 -11.69
CA GLU A 197 -8.06 1.95 -12.24
C GLU A 197 -8.44 3.25 -11.53
N ALA A 198 -9.73 3.44 -11.19
CA ALA A 198 -10.17 4.59 -10.41
C ALA A 198 -9.56 4.62 -8.99
N LEU A 199 -9.18 3.44 -8.47
CA LEU A 199 -8.50 3.27 -7.18
C LEU A 199 -6.97 3.30 -7.29
N GLY A 200 -6.42 3.56 -8.48
CA GLY A 200 -4.98 3.72 -8.72
C GLY A 200 -4.24 2.45 -9.12
N TRP A 201 -4.94 1.34 -9.37
CA TRP A 201 -4.32 0.11 -9.89
C TRP A 201 -4.25 0.11 -11.42
N TYR A 202 -3.33 -0.63 -12.01
CA TYR A 202 -3.19 -0.66 -13.48
C TYR A 202 -4.26 -1.50 -14.19
N GLY A 203 -5.02 -2.30 -13.46
CA GLY A 203 -6.13 -3.08 -14.01
C GLY A 203 -6.72 -4.06 -13.02
N GLY A 204 -7.50 -5.00 -13.55
CA GLY A 204 -8.11 -6.08 -12.78
C GLY A 204 -9.62 -6.03 -12.73
N THR A 205 -10.20 -6.78 -11.80
CA THR A 205 -11.64 -6.78 -11.55
C THR A 205 -11.88 -6.43 -10.09
N LEU A 206 -12.51 -5.27 -9.87
CA LEU A 206 -12.95 -4.84 -8.56
C LEU A 206 -14.23 -5.60 -8.20
N LEU A 207 -14.29 -6.13 -6.99
CA LEU A 207 -15.48 -6.83 -6.48
C LEU A 207 -16.00 -6.13 -5.22
N CYS A 208 -17.24 -6.43 -4.88
CA CYS A 208 -17.81 -6.04 -3.60
C CYS A 208 -17.66 -7.18 -2.58
N GLY A 209 -17.05 -6.89 -1.44
CA GLY A 209 -16.90 -7.81 -0.32
C GLY A 209 -18.24 -8.05 0.41
N ASN A 210 -18.25 -9.06 1.29
CA ASN A 210 -19.42 -9.38 2.12
C ASN A 210 -19.70 -8.34 3.22
N ASP A 211 -18.78 -7.40 3.41
CA ASP A 211 -18.86 -6.25 4.30
C ASP A 211 -19.17 -4.95 3.54
N CYS A 212 -19.42 -5.02 2.23
CA CYS A 212 -19.74 -3.89 1.35
C CYS A 212 -18.60 -2.86 1.27
N ASP A 213 -17.39 -3.31 1.58
CA ASP A 213 -16.16 -2.67 1.16
C ASP A 213 -15.66 -3.30 -0.15
N PHE A 214 -14.79 -2.56 -0.85
CA PHE A 214 -14.19 -3.06 -2.08
C PHE A 214 -13.20 -4.19 -1.79
N ASP A 215 -13.43 -5.34 -2.42
CA ASP A 215 -12.43 -6.41 -2.51
C ASP A 215 -11.48 -6.09 -3.68
N VAL A 216 -10.27 -5.68 -3.31
CA VAL A 216 -9.19 -5.29 -4.23
C VAL A 216 -8.24 -6.43 -4.59
N SER A 217 -8.48 -7.66 -4.11
CA SER A 217 -7.60 -8.80 -4.40
C SER A 217 -7.44 -9.07 -5.90
N GLY A 218 -8.49 -8.81 -6.68
CA GLY A 218 -8.46 -8.87 -8.14
C GLY A 218 -7.65 -7.73 -8.81
N CYS A 219 -7.49 -6.59 -8.14
CA CYS A 219 -6.71 -5.46 -8.60
C CYS A 219 -5.21 -5.62 -8.28
N GLU A 220 -4.89 -6.16 -7.09
CA GLU A 220 -3.52 -6.33 -6.59
C GLU A 220 -2.61 -7.09 -7.57
N THR A 221 -3.17 -8.01 -8.35
CA THR A 221 -2.40 -8.80 -9.34
C THR A 221 -1.87 -7.99 -10.53
N PHE A 222 -2.38 -6.78 -10.76
CA PHE A 222 -1.94 -5.89 -11.84
C PHE A 222 -0.92 -4.85 -11.38
N GLY A 223 -0.71 -4.74 -10.06
CA GLY A 223 0.18 -3.75 -9.47
C GLY A 223 -0.36 -2.33 -9.53
N ARG A 224 0.39 -1.43 -8.89
CA ARG A 224 0.15 0.02 -8.88
C ARG A 224 1.46 0.74 -8.58
N CYS A 225 1.48 2.03 -8.88
CA CYS A 225 2.57 2.90 -8.47
C CYS A 225 2.88 2.80 -6.98
N GLY A 226 4.17 2.55 -6.67
CA GLY A 226 4.69 2.47 -5.32
C GLY A 226 4.44 1.11 -4.65
N ASP A 227 4.27 0.04 -5.43
CA ASP A 227 4.12 -1.33 -4.92
C ASP A 227 5.45 -2.08 -4.81
N GLY A 228 6.55 -1.45 -5.23
CA GLY A 228 7.91 -1.97 -5.12
C GLY A 228 8.40 -2.73 -6.36
N GLU A 229 7.63 -2.75 -7.45
CA GLU A 229 8.05 -3.30 -8.74
C GLU A 229 7.92 -2.26 -9.84
N LEU A 230 9.01 -1.96 -10.57
CA LEU A 230 8.95 -1.05 -11.70
C LEU A 230 8.21 -1.66 -12.91
N GLN A 231 6.96 -1.27 -13.15
CA GLN A 231 6.10 -1.78 -14.22
C GLN A 231 6.07 -0.84 -15.44
N THR A 232 7.17 -0.81 -16.19
CA THR A 232 7.33 0.06 -17.38
C THR A 232 6.24 -0.12 -18.45
N GLU A 233 5.65 -1.32 -18.53
CA GLU A 233 4.57 -1.64 -19.50
C GLU A 233 3.26 -0.92 -19.18
N GLN A 234 3.08 -0.50 -17.92
CA GLN A 234 1.94 0.29 -17.44
C GLN A 234 2.23 1.80 -17.41
N GLY A 235 3.43 2.22 -17.86
CA GLY A 235 3.80 3.63 -18.00
C GLY A 235 4.57 4.23 -16.83
N GLU A 236 5.01 3.41 -15.87
CA GLU A 236 5.91 3.85 -14.80
C GLU A 236 7.30 4.20 -15.33
N GLU A 237 7.85 5.32 -14.86
CA GLU A 237 9.26 5.69 -15.07
C GLU A 237 10.14 5.30 -13.88
N CYS A 238 9.53 5.07 -12.73
CA CYS A 238 10.15 4.69 -11.46
C CYS A 238 9.09 4.06 -10.54
N ASP A 239 9.50 3.36 -9.48
CA ASP A 239 8.65 2.93 -8.36
C ASP A 239 9.37 3.19 -7.04
N GLY A 240 8.86 4.16 -6.27
CA GLY A 240 9.42 4.52 -4.97
C GLY A 240 10.91 4.89 -5.04
N THR A 241 11.79 3.98 -4.62
CA THR A 241 13.26 4.18 -4.71
C THR A 241 13.89 3.54 -5.94
N ASP A 242 13.17 2.66 -6.64
CA ASP A 242 13.64 2.07 -7.89
C ASP A 242 13.41 3.04 -9.05
N LEU A 243 14.48 3.73 -9.46
CA LEU A 243 14.44 4.65 -10.60
C LEU A 243 14.74 3.95 -11.94
N GLY A 244 14.76 2.61 -11.99
CA GLY A 244 15.09 1.87 -13.22
C GLY A 244 16.52 2.11 -13.72
N GLY A 245 17.43 2.48 -12.82
CA GLY A 245 18.79 2.88 -13.15
C GLY A 245 18.93 4.30 -13.71
N PHE A 246 17.85 5.08 -13.71
CA PHE A 246 17.90 6.49 -14.10
C PHE A 246 18.82 7.29 -13.17
N SER A 247 19.62 8.16 -13.78
CA SER A 247 20.37 9.20 -13.08
C SER A 247 20.36 10.46 -13.93
N CYS A 248 20.31 11.63 -13.30
CA CYS A 248 20.30 12.90 -14.02
C CYS A 248 21.47 12.98 -15.02
N ALA A 249 22.71 12.76 -14.55
CA ALA A 249 23.90 12.81 -15.40
C ALA A 249 24.00 11.69 -16.46
N GLY A 250 23.26 10.58 -16.29
CA GLY A 250 23.33 9.44 -17.20
C GLY A 250 22.25 9.43 -18.28
N ASN A 251 21.14 10.14 -18.05
CA ASN A 251 19.93 10.04 -18.86
C ASN A 251 19.40 11.39 -19.36
N THR A 252 19.96 12.50 -18.88
CA THR A 252 19.65 13.86 -19.33
C THR A 252 20.93 14.66 -19.56
N ASP A 253 20.78 15.90 -19.99
CA ASP A 253 21.90 16.85 -20.15
C ASP A 253 22.25 17.58 -18.83
N TYR A 254 21.61 17.21 -17.71
CA TYR A 254 21.87 17.82 -16.40
C TYR A 254 23.20 17.32 -15.83
N HIS A 255 23.93 18.21 -15.16
CA HIS A 255 25.26 17.91 -14.61
C HIS A 255 25.22 16.87 -13.47
N GLY A 256 24.12 16.80 -12.73
CA GLY A 256 23.95 15.88 -11.61
C GLY A 256 22.60 16.02 -10.93
N GLY A 257 22.57 15.80 -9.61
CA GLY A 257 21.36 15.84 -8.81
C GLY A 257 20.77 14.45 -8.54
N ALA A 258 19.68 14.42 -7.78
CA ALA A 258 18.95 13.20 -7.46
C ALA A 258 17.53 13.30 -8.03
N ALA A 259 17.19 12.46 -9.00
CA ALA A 259 15.79 12.31 -9.39
C ALA A 259 15.02 11.58 -8.28
N VAL A 260 13.77 11.97 -8.08
CA VAL A 260 12.88 11.36 -7.09
C VAL A 260 11.68 10.78 -7.82
N CYS A 261 11.17 9.64 -7.34
CA CYS A 261 9.93 9.10 -7.86
C CYS A 261 8.72 9.78 -7.23
N GLY A 262 7.85 10.37 -8.05
CA GLY A 262 6.58 10.94 -7.59
C GLY A 262 5.54 9.87 -7.24
N ASP A 263 4.46 10.29 -6.58
CA ASP A 263 3.32 9.41 -6.22
C ASP A 263 2.54 8.88 -7.46
N ASP A 264 2.80 9.46 -8.64
CA ASP A 264 2.28 9.04 -9.94
C ASP A 264 3.30 8.25 -10.78
N CYS A 265 4.42 7.85 -10.18
CA CYS A 265 5.51 7.09 -10.80
C CYS A 265 6.12 7.79 -12.01
N ARG A 266 6.09 9.12 -11.98
CA ARG A 266 6.82 10.00 -12.88
C ARG A 266 8.08 10.47 -12.17
N LEU A 267 9.16 10.61 -12.93
CA LEU A 267 10.40 11.16 -12.37
C LEU A 267 10.24 12.67 -12.13
N ASP A 268 10.47 13.09 -10.89
CA ASP A 268 10.69 14.48 -10.54
C ASP A 268 12.17 14.82 -10.76
N LEU A 269 12.41 15.75 -11.69
CA LEU A 269 13.73 16.19 -12.11
C LEU A 269 14.12 17.55 -11.52
N SER A 270 13.35 18.10 -10.59
CA SER A 270 13.60 19.43 -10.02
C SER A 270 15.00 19.56 -9.41
N ASP A 271 15.47 18.51 -8.74
CA ASP A 271 16.83 18.46 -8.16
C ASP A 271 17.91 18.28 -9.24
N CYS A 272 17.58 17.67 -10.38
CA CYS A 272 18.50 17.62 -11.53
C CYS A 272 18.66 19.02 -12.14
N GLU A 273 17.53 19.70 -12.39
CA GLU A 273 17.48 21.06 -12.94
C GLU A 273 18.27 22.05 -12.09
N ALA A 274 18.21 21.91 -10.76
CA ALA A 274 18.94 22.76 -9.83
C ALA A 274 20.48 22.64 -9.94
N THR A 275 21.00 21.58 -10.58
CA THR A 275 22.44 21.42 -10.81
C THR A 275 22.95 22.08 -12.09
N GLY A 276 22.05 22.57 -12.94
CA GLY A 276 22.37 23.17 -14.24
C GLY A 276 22.60 22.12 -15.33
N PHE A 277 22.73 22.59 -16.56
CA PHE A 277 23.06 21.79 -17.73
C PHE A 277 23.91 22.60 -18.71
N CYS A 278 24.61 21.91 -19.59
CA CYS A 278 25.40 22.58 -20.61
C CYS A 278 24.52 23.42 -21.56
N GLY A 279 24.77 24.72 -21.63
CA GLY A 279 24.05 25.65 -22.51
C GLY A 279 22.97 26.46 -21.80
N ASP A 280 22.96 26.51 -20.47
CA ASP A 280 22.01 27.29 -19.65
C ASP A 280 22.44 28.76 -19.43
N LEU A 281 23.58 29.14 -20.00
CA LEU A 281 24.25 30.44 -19.92
C LEU A 281 24.82 30.76 -18.53
N GLU A 282 24.90 29.80 -17.61
CA GLU A 282 25.47 29.94 -16.29
C GLU A 282 26.68 29.02 -16.09
N LEU A 283 27.88 29.59 -16.26
CA LEU A 283 29.13 28.83 -16.11
C LEU A 283 29.25 28.18 -14.72
N ASN A 284 29.23 26.84 -14.67
CA ASN A 284 29.44 26.03 -13.47
C ASN A 284 30.80 25.29 -13.49
N PRO A 285 31.86 25.88 -12.89
CA PRO A 285 33.24 25.38 -13.04
C PRO A 285 33.49 23.98 -12.47
N ALA A 286 32.55 23.43 -11.69
CA ALA A 286 32.64 22.07 -11.18
C ALA A 286 32.33 21.01 -12.25
N TYR A 287 31.59 21.39 -13.30
CA TYR A 287 31.07 20.47 -14.31
C TYR A 287 31.40 20.89 -15.75
N GLU A 288 31.66 22.17 -15.99
CA GLU A 288 31.87 22.73 -17.33
C GLU A 288 32.97 23.79 -17.37
N GLU A 289 33.61 23.93 -18.54
CA GLU A 289 34.68 24.90 -18.79
C GLU A 289 34.20 26.13 -19.57
N CYS A 290 33.06 26.03 -20.24
CA CYS A 290 32.36 27.11 -20.94
C CYS A 290 30.86 26.79 -20.99
N ASP A 291 29.99 27.78 -21.20
CA ASP A 291 28.55 27.54 -21.39
C ASP A 291 28.02 28.42 -22.53
N GLY A 292 27.63 27.77 -23.64
CA GLY A 292 27.06 28.39 -24.85
C GLY A 292 28.03 29.33 -25.60
N SER A 293 29.03 29.86 -24.92
CA SER A 293 30.07 30.76 -25.37
C SER A 293 31.31 30.57 -24.50
N LEU A 294 32.47 30.83 -25.09
CA LEU A 294 33.73 30.77 -24.40
C LEU A 294 33.89 31.94 -23.43
N THR A 295 34.61 31.70 -22.33
CA THR A 295 35.09 32.79 -21.48
C THR A 295 36.12 33.65 -22.23
N ALA A 296 36.38 34.86 -21.74
CA ALA A 296 37.29 35.81 -22.40
C ALA A 296 38.70 35.25 -22.65
N ASP A 297 39.10 34.26 -21.84
CA ASP A 297 40.45 33.72 -21.78
C ASP A 297 40.63 32.52 -22.73
N GLN A 298 39.54 32.03 -23.33
CA GLN A 298 39.51 30.78 -24.10
C GLN A 298 39.46 30.98 -25.62
N SER A 299 39.63 32.22 -26.11
CA SER A 299 39.72 32.49 -27.55
C SER A 299 40.97 31.84 -28.17
N CYS A 300 40.93 31.56 -29.49
CA CYS A 300 42.12 31.07 -30.21
C CYS A 300 43.33 31.99 -29.97
N ALA A 301 43.14 33.31 -30.00
CA ALA A 301 44.20 34.30 -29.78
C ALA A 301 44.80 34.20 -28.36
N THR A 302 43.97 34.11 -27.33
CA THR A 302 44.43 33.99 -25.93
C THR A 302 45.10 32.65 -25.63
N LEU A 303 44.81 31.61 -26.41
CA LEU A 303 45.47 30.31 -26.37
C LEU A 303 46.75 30.22 -27.26
N GLY A 304 47.12 31.34 -27.88
CA GLY A 304 48.34 31.50 -28.69
C GLY A 304 48.21 31.14 -30.16
N TYR A 305 47.01 30.90 -30.68
CA TYR A 305 46.77 30.62 -32.09
C TYR A 305 46.62 31.91 -32.90
N ASN A 306 47.11 31.90 -34.14
CA ASN A 306 47.18 33.09 -35.01
C ASN A 306 45.82 33.51 -35.61
N GLY A 307 44.76 32.75 -35.33
CA GLY A 307 43.42 32.99 -35.82
C GLY A 307 42.52 31.77 -35.68
N GLY A 308 41.37 31.83 -36.35
CA GLY A 308 40.32 30.84 -36.22
C GLY A 308 39.27 31.23 -35.18
N VAL A 309 38.29 30.36 -34.99
CA VAL A 309 37.19 30.56 -34.05
C VAL A 309 37.16 29.36 -33.12
N ALA A 310 37.42 29.60 -31.83
CA ALA A 310 37.13 28.61 -30.81
C ALA A 310 35.65 28.74 -30.46
N VAL A 311 34.99 27.61 -30.21
CA VAL A 311 33.59 27.58 -29.81
C VAL A 311 33.44 26.74 -28.55
N CYS A 312 32.39 26.99 -27.78
CA CYS A 312 32.02 26.07 -26.71
C CYS A 312 31.35 24.85 -27.35
N SER A 313 31.87 23.64 -27.09
CA SER A 313 31.29 22.38 -27.54
C SER A 313 29.90 22.15 -26.91
N PRO A 314 29.02 21.34 -27.52
CA PRO A 314 27.82 20.82 -26.84
C PRO A 314 28.09 20.05 -25.55
N ASP A 315 29.33 19.60 -25.33
CA ASP A 315 29.78 18.98 -24.07
C ASP A 315 30.37 20.00 -23.07
N CYS A 316 30.21 21.31 -23.33
CA CYS A 316 30.70 22.41 -22.49
C CYS A 316 32.21 22.41 -22.20
N VAL A 317 32.96 21.95 -23.20
CA VAL A 317 34.43 22.03 -23.27
C VAL A 317 34.82 22.94 -24.44
N PRO A 318 35.84 23.79 -24.32
CA PRO A 318 36.36 24.56 -25.44
C PRO A 318 36.79 23.68 -26.61
N ASP A 319 36.13 23.83 -27.76
CA ASP A 319 36.56 23.24 -29.02
C ASP A 319 37.46 24.21 -29.77
N ILE A 320 38.74 23.85 -29.81
CA ILE A 320 39.81 24.59 -30.47
C ILE A 320 40.21 24.01 -31.83
N SER A 321 39.48 23.01 -32.34
CA SER A 321 39.79 22.33 -33.60
C SER A 321 39.80 23.27 -34.81
N SER A 322 39.07 24.38 -34.73
CA SER A 322 39.00 25.43 -35.75
C SER A 322 40.01 26.56 -35.54
N CYS A 323 40.85 26.50 -34.51
CA CYS A 323 41.98 27.41 -34.35
C CYS A 323 43.08 27.10 -35.38
N ILE A 324 43.65 28.14 -35.98
CA ILE A 324 44.66 28.00 -37.00
C ILE A 324 46.01 27.75 -36.32
N ALA A 325 46.52 26.53 -36.44
CA ALA A 325 47.77 26.10 -35.81
C ALA A 325 49.05 26.60 -36.52
N ALA A 326 48.94 27.16 -37.73
CA ALA A 326 50.09 27.72 -38.44
C ALA A 326 50.43 29.11 -37.86
N GLY A 327 51.65 29.31 -37.36
CA GLY A 327 52.08 30.52 -36.66
C GLY A 327 51.58 30.59 -35.22
N ARG A 328 51.57 29.46 -34.51
CA ARG A 328 51.18 29.44 -33.09
C ARG A 328 52.30 30.07 -32.27
N CYS A 329 51.97 31.14 -31.57
CA CYS A 329 52.95 31.90 -30.81
C CYS A 329 53.61 31.05 -29.71
N GLY A 330 54.95 31.01 -29.72
CA GLY A 330 55.75 30.26 -28.75
C GLY A 330 55.85 28.77 -29.09
N ASP A 331 55.68 28.38 -30.35
CA ASP A 331 55.91 27.01 -30.82
C ASP A 331 57.40 26.72 -31.14
N GLY A 332 58.25 27.74 -31.03
CA GLY A 332 59.70 27.66 -31.20
C GLY A 332 60.17 27.85 -32.64
N ILE A 333 59.29 28.24 -33.56
CA ILE A 333 59.64 28.50 -34.97
C ILE A 333 58.96 29.80 -35.40
N ARG A 334 59.71 30.87 -35.67
CA ARG A 334 59.13 32.09 -36.27
C ARG A 334 58.68 31.86 -37.73
N GLN A 335 57.38 31.98 -38.00
CA GLN A 335 56.72 31.67 -39.29
C GLN A 335 56.07 32.93 -39.93
N ALA A 336 56.82 33.60 -40.81
CA ALA A 336 56.26 34.71 -41.60
C ALA A 336 55.21 34.22 -42.62
N PRO A 337 54.10 34.96 -42.86
CA PRO A 337 53.78 36.30 -42.35
C PRO A 337 52.94 36.31 -41.06
N TYR A 338 52.82 35.18 -40.35
CA TYR A 338 51.81 34.99 -39.30
C TYR A 338 52.25 35.50 -37.92
N GLU A 339 53.56 35.56 -37.67
CA GLU A 339 54.15 36.07 -36.44
C GLU A 339 55.42 36.87 -36.72
N GLU A 340 55.62 37.98 -36.00
CA GLU A 340 56.79 38.84 -36.17
C GLU A 340 58.00 38.35 -35.36
N CYS A 341 57.74 37.62 -34.28
CA CYS A 341 58.67 36.95 -33.39
C CYS A 341 58.03 35.65 -32.86
N ASP A 342 58.81 34.73 -32.27
CA ASP A 342 58.26 33.57 -31.54
C ASP A 342 59.03 33.39 -30.23
N GLY A 343 58.39 33.64 -29.09
CA GLY A 343 59.01 33.49 -27.77
C GLY A 343 60.34 34.25 -27.64
N ALA A 344 61.46 33.52 -27.71
CA ALA A 344 62.81 34.11 -27.68
C ALA A 344 63.41 34.39 -29.07
N ASP A 345 62.80 33.87 -30.15
CA ASP A 345 63.25 34.07 -31.53
C ASP A 345 62.71 35.40 -32.10
N LEU A 346 63.41 36.49 -31.78
CA LEU A 346 63.09 37.88 -32.14
C LEU A 346 63.54 38.29 -33.56
N GLY A 347 63.92 37.34 -34.42
CA GLY A 347 64.34 37.67 -35.79
C GLY A 347 65.66 38.41 -35.91
N ASN A 348 66.51 38.34 -34.88
CA ASN A 348 67.70 39.19 -34.72
C ASN A 348 67.39 40.69 -34.62
N ASN A 349 66.14 41.06 -34.33
CA ASN A 349 65.78 42.44 -34.01
C ASN A 349 66.09 42.72 -32.54
N ASP A 350 66.39 43.98 -32.25
CA ASP A 350 66.57 44.51 -30.91
C ASP A 350 65.86 45.87 -30.81
N CYS A 351 65.93 46.54 -29.66
CA CYS A 351 65.29 47.85 -29.52
C CYS A 351 65.83 48.92 -30.49
N ASN A 352 67.07 48.80 -30.97
CA ASN A 352 67.64 49.76 -31.94
C ASN A 352 67.00 49.58 -33.32
N TYR A 353 66.55 48.37 -33.67
CA TYR A 353 65.82 48.13 -34.91
C TYR A 353 64.53 48.98 -35.00
N PHE A 354 63.93 49.31 -33.86
CA PHE A 354 62.73 50.16 -33.73
C PHE A 354 63.06 51.61 -33.32
N ASP A 355 64.29 52.06 -33.58
CA ASP A 355 64.78 53.43 -33.31
C ASP A 355 64.77 53.87 -31.83
N PHE A 356 64.61 52.94 -30.87
CA PHE A 356 64.74 53.23 -29.44
C PHE A 356 66.21 53.27 -29.01
N TYR A 357 66.51 54.13 -28.04
CA TYR A 357 67.86 54.24 -27.48
C TYR A 357 68.14 53.14 -26.45
N GLY A 358 69.22 52.37 -26.64
CA GLY A 358 69.82 51.56 -25.58
C GLY A 358 69.53 50.06 -25.62
N ALA A 359 69.99 49.37 -24.57
CA ALA A 359 70.04 47.90 -24.46
C ALA A 359 68.80 47.29 -23.76
N GLY A 360 67.62 47.90 -23.94
CA GLY A 360 66.37 47.29 -23.50
C GLY A 360 66.23 45.87 -24.07
N LEU A 361 65.64 44.95 -23.31
CA LEU A 361 65.37 43.61 -23.83
C LEU A 361 64.06 43.68 -24.63
N LEU A 362 64.18 43.68 -25.96
CA LEU A 362 63.05 43.42 -26.84
C LEU A 362 62.45 42.07 -26.46
N ALA A 363 61.13 42.00 -26.31
CA ALA A 363 60.43 40.76 -25.99
C ALA A 363 59.38 40.45 -27.06
N CYS A 364 59.00 39.18 -27.16
CA CYS A 364 57.86 38.77 -27.97
C CYS A 364 56.62 38.69 -27.07
N GLY A 365 55.56 39.41 -27.43
CA GLY A 365 54.30 39.37 -26.71
C GLY A 365 53.57 38.05 -26.90
N ALA A 366 52.54 37.79 -26.09
CA ALA A 366 51.74 36.57 -26.17
C ALA A 366 50.96 36.42 -27.50
N SER A 367 50.76 37.53 -28.21
CA SER A 367 50.18 37.58 -29.56
C SER A 367 51.22 37.52 -30.68
N CYS A 368 52.50 37.36 -30.34
CA CYS A 368 53.62 37.35 -31.27
C CYS A 368 53.87 38.64 -32.07
N ASP A 369 53.41 39.75 -31.50
CA ASP A 369 53.88 41.09 -31.81
C ASP A 369 55.07 41.44 -30.90
N TYR A 370 55.97 42.32 -31.37
CA TYR A 370 57.06 42.83 -30.54
C TYR A 370 56.53 43.65 -29.35
N ASP A 371 56.89 43.24 -28.13
CA ASP A 371 56.68 44.05 -26.93
C ASP A 371 57.82 45.05 -26.78
N LEU A 372 57.51 46.31 -27.11
CA LEU A 372 58.43 47.45 -27.07
C LEU A 372 58.42 48.16 -25.71
N THR A 373 57.66 47.69 -24.71
CA THR A 373 57.51 48.37 -23.41
C THR A 373 58.87 48.57 -22.72
N ALA A 374 59.72 47.56 -22.76
CA ALA A 374 61.08 47.63 -22.21
C ALA A 374 62.03 48.49 -23.07
N CYS A 375 61.78 48.60 -24.37
CA CYS A 375 62.53 49.47 -25.28
C CYS A 375 62.22 50.95 -25.02
N ALA A 376 60.94 51.28 -24.81
CA ALA A 376 60.48 52.65 -24.57
C ALA A 376 61.02 53.28 -23.28
N ALA A 377 61.47 52.46 -22.31
CA ALA A 377 61.94 52.95 -21.01
C ALA A 377 63.17 53.86 -21.08
N GLN A 378 63.94 53.82 -22.17
CA GLN A 378 65.17 54.61 -22.36
C GLN A 378 64.99 55.78 -23.34
N GLY A 379 63.79 55.93 -23.92
CA GLY A 379 63.46 56.99 -24.88
C GLY A 379 63.89 56.71 -26.32
N TYR A 380 63.49 57.58 -27.22
CA TYR A 380 63.79 57.53 -28.66
C TYR A 380 63.70 58.95 -29.24
N CYS A 381 64.32 59.16 -30.41
CA CYS A 381 64.22 60.45 -31.10
C CYS A 381 62.77 60.77 -31.45
N GLY A 382 62.21 61.79 -30.82
CA GLY A 382 60.86 62.25 -31.05
C GLY A 382 59.89 61.99 -29.91
N ASP A 383 60.36 61.57 -28.74
CA ASP A 383 59.53 61.32 -27.56
C ASP A 383 59.30 62.57 -26.69
N GLY A 384 59.90 63.69 -27.07
CA GLY A 384 59.78 65.01 -26.45
C GLY A 384 60.78 65.26 -25.32
N VAL A 385 61.65 64.30 -24.99
CA VAL A 385 62.66 64.40 -23.93
C VAL A 385 64.05 64.32 -24.55
N ILE A 386 64.95 65.24 -24.20
CA ILE A 386 66.33 65.18 -24.72
C ILE A 386 67.14 64.14 -23.95
N GLN A 387 67.37 62.95 -24.52
CA GLN A 387 68.22 61.92 -23.94
C GLN A 387 69.71 62.15 -24.24
N SER A 388 70.27 63.21 -23.66
CA SER A 388 71.68 63.60 -23.85
C SER A 388 72.70 62.47 -23.59
N GLY A 389 72.40 61.53 -22.69
CA GLY A 389 73.23 60.35 -22.42
C GLY A 389 73.39 59.40 -23.60
N TYR A 390 72.49 59.48 -24.59
CA TYR A 390 72.49 58.68 -25.83
C TYR A 390 72.84 59.51 -27.08
N GLY A 391 73.35 60.73 -26.89
CA GLY A 391 73.87 61.58 -27.96
C GLY A 391 72.85 62.48 -28.62
N GLU A 392 71.65 62.61 -28.06
CA GLU A 392 70.70 63.63 -28.48
C GLU A 392 71.13 65.03 -28.06
N VAL A 393 70.90 65.99 -28.94
CA VAL A 393 71.14 67.43 -28.69
C VAL A 393 69.82 68.22 -28.66
N CYS A 394 68.75 67.63 -29.17
CA CYS A 394 67.38 68.10 -29.16
C CYS A 394 66.44 66.91 -29.38
N ASP A 395 65.13 67.10 -29.19
CA ASP A 395 64.10 66.15 -29.54
C ASP A 395 62.90 66.91 -30.12
N SER A 396 62.44 66.57 -31.33
CA SER A 396 61.27 67.22 -31.95
C SER A 396 61.36 68.76 -31.92
N THR A 397 60.52 69.41 -31.13
CA THR A 397 60.52 70.87 -30.89
C THR A 397 61.24 71.27 -29.60
N ASN A 398 61.62 70.30 -28.78
CA ASN A 398 62.45 70.48 -27.60
C ASN A 398 63.92 70.63 -28.00
N VAL A 399 64.33 71.85 -28.30
CA VAL A 399 65.72 72.21 -28.66
C VAL A 399 66.57 72.63 -27.44
N GLY A 400 66.07 72.36 -26.23
CA GLY A 400 66.68 72.81 -24.98
C GLY A 400 66.68 74.33 -24.88
N GLU A 401 67.81 74.93 -24.51
CA GLU A 401 67.99 76.38 -24.43
C GLU A 401 68.42 77.02 -25.77
N ASN A 402 68.55 76.22 -26.83
CA ASN A 402 69.07 76.67 -28.11
C ASN A 402 68.00 77.40 -28.94
N THR A 403 68.46 78.34 -29.74
CA THR A 403 67.64 79.16 -30.64
C THR A 403 68.30 79.29 -32.02
N CYS A 404 67.55 79.72 -33.04
CA CYS A 404 68.14 80.06 -34.34
C CYS A 404 69.32 81.04 -34.22
N VAL A 405 69.25 81.98 -33.27
CA VAL A 405 70.34 82.93 -32.98
C VAL A 405 71.59 82.21 -32.47
N SER A 406 71.42 81.23 -31.58
CA SER A 406 72.55 80.42 -31.09
C SER A 406 73.20 79.56 -32.18
N MET A 407 72.47 79.25 -33.26
CA MET A 407 72.97 78.52 -34.43
C MET A 407 73.52 79.45 -35.54
N GLY A 408 73.62 80.75 -35.28
CA GLY A 408 74.22 81.73 -36.18
C GLY A 408 73.25 82.53 -37.06
N HIS A 409 71.93 82.33 -36.92
CA HIS A 409 70.91 83.07 -37.67
C HIS A 409 70.39 84.27 -36.87
N VAL A 410 70.85 85.49 -37.18
CA VAL A 410 70.65 86.66 -36.29
C VAL A 410 69.22 87.20 -36.29
N ASN A 411 68.44 86.90 -37.34
CA ASN A 411 67.05 87.33 -37.48
C ASN A 411 66.05 86.43 -36.72
N GLY A 412 66.53 85.39 -36.00
CA GLY A 412 65.68 84.47 -35.25
C GLY A 412 64.97 83.44 -36.14
N GLY A 413 63.78 83.00 -35.72
CA GLY A 413 63.00 81.94 -36.38
C GLY A 413 62.68 80.78 -35.43
N THR A 414 62.18 79.68 -35.99
CA THR A 414 61.86 78.46 -35.22
C THR A 414 62.95 77.42 -35.46
N LEU A 415 63.66 77.06 -34.39
CA LEU A 415 64.62 75.96 -34.41
C LEU A 415 63.87 74.67 -34.11
N ALA A 416 64.15 73.62 -34.87
CA ALA A 416 63.63 72.28 -34.63
C ALA A 416 64.78 71.29 -34.56
N CYS A 417 64.48 70.06 -34.17
CA CYS A 417 65.43 68.97 -34.25
C CYS A 417 65.34 68.24 -35.59
N ASP A 418 66.47 67.74 -36.08
CA ASP A 418 66.47 66.85 -37.25
C ASP A 418 65.92 65.47 -36.89
N GLY A 419 65.58 64.66 -37.91
CA GLY A 419 65.00 63.33 -37.70
C GLY A 419 65.94 62.29 -37.05
N THR A 420 67.18 62.67 -36.71
CA THR A 420 68.13 61.80 -36.00
C THR A 420 68.37 62.23 -34.56
N CYS A 421 67.81 63.38 -34.17
CA CYS A 421 68.00 64.06 -32.89
C CYS A 421 69.45 64.43 -32.53
N ARG A 422 70.38 64.29 -33.49
CA ARG A 422 71.82 64.59 -33.30
C ARG A 422 72.21 65.96 -33.83
N GLN A 423 71.34 66.63 -34.56
CA GLN A 423 71.57 67.97 -35.10
C GLN A 423 70.29 68.79 -35.05
N TYR A 424 70.45 70.12 -35.06
CA TYR A 424 69.34 71.04 -35.18
C TYR A 424 68.98 71.22 -36.65
N ASP A 425 67.68 71.14 -36.96
CA ASP A 425 67.13 71.57 -38.24
C ASP A 425 66.97 73.10 -38.23
N THR A 426 67.81 73.78 -39.00
CA THR A 426 67.79 75.25 -39.14
C THR A 426 66.96 75.73 -40.33
N THR A 427 66.26 74.86 -41.06
CA THR A 427 65.43 75.26 -42.21
C THR A 427 64.29 76.20 -41.83
N GLY A 428 63.83 76.16 -40.57
CA GLY A 428 62.86 77.09 -39.98
C GLY A 428 63.45 78.41 -39.48
N CYS A 429 64.77 78.60 -39.54
CA CYS A 429 65.44 79.84 -39.15
C CYS A 429 65.39 80.87 -40.29
N LEU A 430 65.20 82.14 -39.94
CA LEU A 430 65.13 83.21 -40.94
C LEU A 430 66.54 83.51 -41.49
N PRO A 431 66.69 83.69 -42.82
CA PRO A 431 67.97 84.07 -43.41
C PRO A 431 68.39 85.48 -42.95
N ASP A 432 69.69 85.72 -42.93
CA ASP A 432 70.33 86.96 -42.46
C ASP A 432 70.00 88.21 -43.31
#